data_AF-A0A3D5MWX7-F1
#
_entry.id   AF-A0A3D5MWX7-F1
#
_cell.length_a   1.000
_cell.length_b   1.000
_cell.length_c   1.000
_cell.angle_alpha   90.00
_cell.angle_beta   90.00
_cell.angle_gamma   90.00
#
_symmetry.space_group_name_H-M   'P 1'
#
loop_
_entity.id
_entity.type
_entity.pdbx_description
1 polymer ?
#
loop_
_entity_poly.entity_id
_entity_poly.type
_entity_poly.pdbx_seq_one_letter_code
_entity_poly.pdbx_strand_id
1 'polypeptide(L)'
;MKKIKIILEYKCYPMWIYNEDNEFIDNDLVDELKDDSELDNILMNIQDTYDKLYEDDGLSFEYEGFKDENEKKKFILKIQSAIDLIKLKVSDKYTIENCVEL
;
A
#
# COMPACT_ATOMS: atom_id res chain seq x y z
N MET A 1 10.52 6.49 17.05
CA MET A 1 9.86 6.99 15.82
C MET A 1 9.00 5.88 15.27
N LYS A 2 7.72 6.17 15.04
CA LYS A 2 6.79 5.22 14.42
C LYS A 2 7.17 4.97 12.97
N LYS A 3 6.66 3.89 12.38
CA LYS A 3 6.90 3.57 10.97
C LYS A 3 5.60 3.38 10.21
N ILE A 4 5.65 3.75 8.94
CA ILE A 4 4.68 3.35 7.94
C ILE A 4 5.42 2.48 6.93
N LYS A 5 4.93 1.27 6.71
CA LYS A 5 5.41 0.38 5.66
C LYS A 5 4.36 0.26 4.58
N ILE A 6 4.76 0.38 3.32
CA ILE A 6 3.88 0.02 2.20
C ILE A 6 4.08 -1.45 1.90
N ILE A 7 3.06 -2.25 2.22
CA ILE A 7 3.04 -3.69 2.03
C ILE A 7 1.77 -4.01 1.25
N LEU A 8 1.88 -4.88 0.24
CA LEU A 8 0.72 -5.38 -0.50
C LEU A 8 0.42 -6.80 -0.03
N GLU A 9 -0.78 -6.99 0.50
CA GLU A 9 -1.33 -8.30 0.81
C GLU A 9 -2.77 -8.36 0.27
N TYR A 10 -3.18 -9.55 -0.16
CA TYR A 10 -4.50 -9.76 -0.76
C TYR A 10 -5.60 -9.33 0.21
N LYS A 11 -6.50 -8.45 -0.25
CA LYS A 11 -7.61 -7.84 0.50
C LYS A 11 -7.21 -7.00 1.71
N CYS A 12 -5.95 -6.57 1.81
CA CYS A 12 -5.46 -5.71 2.90
C CYS A 12 -5.22 -4.27 2.42
N TYR A 13 -5.41 -3.31 3.32
CA TYR A 13 -5.09 -1.91 3.03
C TYR A 13 -3.57 -1.72 2.91
N PRO A 14 -3.03 -0.95 1.93
CA PRO A 14 -1.60 -0.95 1.65
C PRO A 14 -0.70 -0.25 2.70
N MET A 15 -1.27 0.56 3.58
CA MET A 15 -0.54 1.30 4.61
C MET A 15 -0.49 0.51 5.91
N TRP A 16 0.70 0.09 6.34
CA TRP A 16 0.89 -0.66 7.58
C TRP A 16 1.61 0.18 8.62
N ILE A 17 0.97 0.37 9.77
CA ILE A 17 1.44 1.24 10.84
C ILE A 17 2.15 0.40 11.89
N TYR A 18 3.37 0.80 12.25
CA TYR A 18 4.15 0.17 13.30
C TYR A 18 4.52 1.18 14.38
N ASN A 19 4.56 0.72 15.62
CA ASN A 19 5.06 1.50 16.75
C ASN A 19 6.60 1.58 16.73
N GLU A 20 7.15 2.18 17.77
CA GLU A 20 8.58 2.47 17.87
C GLU A 20 9.42 1.23 18.18
N ASP A 21 8.78 0.22 18.78
CA ASP A 21 9.34 -1.11 19.05
C ASP A 21 9.19 -2.05 17.84
N ASN A 22 8.75 -1.51 16.68
CA ASN A 22 8.53 -2.23 15.43
C ASN A 22 7.45 -3.32 15.54
N GLU A 23 6.47 -3.11 16.42
CA GLU A 23 5.26 -3.92 16.52
C GLU A 23 4.16 -3.34 15.62
N PHE A 24 3.42 -4.22 14.96
CA PHE A 24 2.29 -3.83 14.12
C PHE A 24 1.15 -3.25 14.97
N ILE A 25 0.58 -2.13 14.52
CA ILE A 25 -0.57 -1.49 15.15
C ILE A 25 -1.83 -1.74 14.31
N ASP A 26 -1.81 -1.31 13.04
CA ASP A 26 -3.00 -1.30 12.19
C ASP A 26 -2.65 -1.21 10.69
N ASN A 27 -3.62 -1.55 9.82
CA ASN A 27 -3.57 -1.36 8.37
C ASN A 27 -4.62 -0.32 7.92
N ASP A 28 -4.35 0.95 8.17
CA ASP A 28 -5.24 2.05 7.77
C ASP A 28 -4.40 3.34 7.62
N LEU A 29 -5.05 4.44 7.24
CA LEU A 29 -4.47 5.76 7.32
C LEU A 29 -4.14 6.14 8.77
N VAL A 30 -2.95 6.70 8.97
CA VAL A 30 -2.60 7.36 10.23
C VAL A 30 -3.48 8.60 10.46
N ASP A 31 -3.67 8.97 11.73
CA ASP A 31 -4.45 10.13 12.17
C ASP A 31 -4.20 11.41 11.38
N GLU A 32 -2.94 11.66 11.03
CA GLU A 32 -2.55 12.83 10.24
C GLU A 32 -3.09 12.87 8.81
N LEU A 33 -3.51 11.72 8.28
CA LEU A 33 -3.92 11.54 6.88
C LEU A 33 -5.40 11.17 6.73
N LYS A 34 -6.16 11.01 7.84
CA LYS A 34 -7.55 10.54 7.82
C LYS A 34 -8.50 11.37 6.94
N ASP A 35 -8.26 12.67 6.82
CA ASP A 35 -9.08 13.57 6.01
C ASP A 35 -8.56 13.69 4.55
N ASP A 36 -7.46 13.00 4.21
CA ASP A 36 -6.85 13.03 2.88
C ASP A 36 -7.51 12.03 1.92
N SER A 37 -8.72 12.37 1.48
CA SER A 37 -9.48 11.56 0.54
C SER A 37 -8.75 11.27 -0.78
N GLU A 38 -7.83 12.14 -1.21
CA GLU A 38 -7.06 11.90 -2.43
C GLU A 38 -6.07 10.74 -2.24
N LEU A 39 -5.30 10.78 -1.15
CA LEU A 39 -4.38 9.70 -0.81
C LEU A 39 -5.13 8.38 -0.53
N ASP A 40 -6.26 8.44 0.19
CA ASP A 40 -7.07 7.27 0.47
C ASP A 40 -7.52 6.57 -0.82
N ASN A 41 -8.06 7.35 -1.77
CA ASN A 41 -8.46 6.84 -3.09
C ASN A 41 -7.29 6.22 -3.88
N ILE A 42 -6.08 6.78 -3.75
CA ILE A 42 -4.88 6.22 -4.38
C ILE A 42 -4.55 4.84 -3.77
N LEU A 43 -4.59 4.72 -2.45
CA LEU A 43 -4.27 3.48 -1.72
C LEU A 43 -5.35 2.41 -1.94
N MET A 44 -6.64 2.77 -1.90
CA MET A 44 -7.73 1.86 -2.27
C MET A 44 -7.56 1.34 -3.70
N ASN A 45 -7.20 2.19 -4.65
CA ASN A 45 -6.97 1.72 -6.02
C ASN A 45 -5.72 0.84 -6.15
N ILE A 46 -4.70 1.07 -5.31
CA ILE A 46 -3.53 0.19 -5.25
C ILE A 46 -3.94 -1.20 -4.77
N GLN A 47 -4.72 -1.27 -3.69
CA GLN A 47 -5.30 -2.52 -3.18
C GLN A 47 -6.14 -3.22 -4.25
N ASP A 48 -7.12 -2.53 -4.84
CA ASP A 48 -8.00 -3.10 -5.88
C ASP A 48 -7.23 -3.65 -7.08
N THR A 49 -6.11 -3.02 -7.43
CA THR A 49 -5.26 -3.46 -8.54
C THR A 49 -4.43 -4.67 -8.14
N TYR A 50 -3.90 -4.71 -6.92
CA TYR A 50 -3.16 -5.86 -6.40
C TYR A 50 -4.06 -7.08 -6.23
N ASP A 51 -5.28 -6.90 -5.72
CA ASP A 51 -6.25 -7.97 -5.52
C ASP A 51 -6.64 -8.65 -6.85
N LYS A 52 -6.68 -7.88 -7.94
CA LYS A 52 -6.94 -8.40 -9.30
C LYS A 52 -5.78 -9.22 -9.88
N LEU A 53 -4.62 -9.23 -9.23
CA LEU A 53 -3.52 -10.13 -9.60
C LEU A 53 -3.74 -11.55 -9.09
N TYR A 54 -4.80 -11.78 -8.33
CA TYR A 54 -5.17 -13.09 -7.82
C TYR A 54 -6.48 -13.57 -8.45
N GLU A 55 -6.50 -14.83 -8.84
CA GLU A 55 -7.75 -15.58 -9.05
C GLU A 55 -8.26 -16.00 -7.65
N ASP A 56 -9.49 -15.64 -7.30
CA ASP A 56 -10.20 -16.08 -6.09
C ASP A 56 -11.67 -16.32 -6.45
N ASP A 57 -11.95 -17.50 -7.01
CA ASP A 57 -13.29 -17.92 -7.45
C ASP A 57 -13.98 -18.84 -6.42
N GLY A 58 -13.36 -19.05 -5.26
CA GLY A 58 -13.80 -19.97 -4.22
C GLY A 58 -13.47 -21.45 -4.48
N LEU A 59 -12.89 -21.78 -5.63
CA LEU A 59 -12.36 -23.10 -5.98
C LEU A 59 -10.83 -23.10 -6.01
N SER A 60 -10.24 -22.01 -6.50
CA SER A 60 -8.82 -21.78 -6.62
C SER A 60 -8.44 -20.41 -6.03
N PHE A 61 -7.25 -20.37 -5.44
CA PHE A 61 -6.59 -19.14 -5.00
C PHE A 61 -5.17 -19.15 -5.56
N GLU A 62 -4.93 -18.37 -6.61
CA GLU A 62 -3.66 -18.37 -7.34
C GLU A 62 -3.23 -16.95 -7.69
N TYR A 63 -1.92 -16.69 -7.65
CA TYR A 63 -1.35 -15.43 -8.10
C TYR A 63 -1.09 -15.51 -9.62
N GLU A 64 -1.85 -14.75 -10.40
CA GLU A 64 -1.67 -14.62 -11.85
C GLU A 64 -0.61 -13.58 -12.22
N GLY A 65 -0.46 -12.53 -11.40
CA GLY A 65 0.43 -11.41 -11.68
C GLY A 65 -0.01 -10.55 -12.88
N PHE A 66 0.88 -9.67 -13.32
CA PHE A 66 0.59 -8.76 -14.44
C PHE A 66 0.74 -9.46 -15.80
N LYS A 67 -0.26 -9.30 -16.68
CA LYS A 67 -0.23 -9.82 -18.05
C LYS A 67 0.48 -8.86 -19.03
N ASP A 68 0.58 -7.58 -18.70
CA ASP A 68 1.31 -6.55 -19.44
C ASP A 68 2.34 -5.84 -18.56
N GLU A 69 3.60 -5.86 -18.99
CA GLU A 69 4.71 -5.16 -18.33
C GLU A 69 4.50 -3.65 -18.24
N ASN A 70 3.76 -3.04 -19.17
CA ASN A 70 3.43 -1.61 -19.09
C ASN A 70 2.42 -1.33 -17.97
N GLU A 71 1.48 -2.24 -17.71
CA GLU A 71 0.56 -2.13 -16.57
C GLU A 71 1.31 -2.27 -15.24
N LYS A 72 2.22 -3.26 -15.15
CA LYS A 72 3.12 -3.41 -14.00
C LYS A 72 3.92 -2.13 -13.73
N LYS A 73 4.52 -1.52 -14.76
CA LYS A 73 5.27 -0.26 -14.62
C LYS A 73 4.38 0.89 -14.13
N LYS A 74 3.18 1.05 -14.68
CA LYS A 74 2.22 2.08 -14.23
C LYS A 74 1.83 1.87 -12.77
N PHE A 75 1.63 0.62 -12.36
CA PHE A 75 1.31 0.27 -10.99
C PHE A 75 2.45 0.62 -10.02
N ILE A 76 3.69 0.27 -10.35
CA ILE A 76 4.87 0.64 -9.57
C ILE A 76 5.01 2.16 -9.43
N LEU A 77 4.79 2.92 -10.52
CA LEU A 77 4.81 4.39 -10.47
C LEU A 77 3.71 4.97 -9.59
N LYS A 78 2.53 4.33 -9.55
CA LYS A 78 1.44 4.73 -8.67
C LYS A 78 1.79 4.53 -7.20
N ILE A 79 2.38 3.40 -6.85
CA ILE A 79 2.88 3.11 -5.50
C ILE A 79 3.94 4.14 -5.09
N GLN A 80 4.90 4.43 -5.97
CA GLN A 80 5.93 5.43 -5.71
C GLN A 80 5.33 6.83 -5.46
N SER A 81 4.33 7.21 -6.27
CA SER A 81 3.62 8.49 -6.09
C SER A 81 2.91 8.58 -4.74
N ALA A 82 2.26 7.49 -4.29
CA ALA A 82 1.64 7.42 -2.97
C ALA A 82 2.67 7.57 -1.84
N ILE A 83 3.80 6.86 -1.94
CA ILE A 83 4.91 6.94 -0.97
C ILE A 83 5.44 8.38 -0.87
N ASP A 84 5.63 9.04 -2.01
CA ASP A 84 6.16 10.41 -2.03
C ASP A 84 5.17 11.40 -1.42
N LEU A 85 3.85 11.23 -1.66
CA LEU A 85 2.80 12.01 -1.00
C LEU A 85 2.78 11.79 0.52
N ILE A 86 2.88 10.55 0.98
CA ILE A 86 2.94 10.23 2.41
C ILE A 86 4.16 10.89 3.05
N LYS A 87 5.35 10.74 2.45
CA LYS A 87 6.58 11.38 2.94
C LYS A 87 6.44 12.89 3.03
N LEU A 88 5.85 13.53 2.03
CA LEU A 88 5.64 14.98 2.02
C LEU A 88 4.77 15.43 3.20
N LYS A 89 3.79 14.62 3.61
CA LYS A 89 2.79 14.99 4.62
C LYS A 89 3.19 14.63 6.05
N VAL A 90 3.98 13.57 6.27
CA VAL A 90 4.24 13.04 7.64
C VAL A 90 5.68 12.63 7.95
N SER A 91 6.67 13.02 7.12
CA SER A 91 8.08 12.59 7.28
C SER A 91 8.76 13.04 8.57
N ASP A 92 8.21 14.03 9.27
CA ASP A 92 8.68 14.48 10.59
C ASP A 92 8.29 13.53 11.73
N LYS A 93 7.25 12.70 11.51
CA LYS A 93 6.67 11.82 12.54
C LYS A 93 6.88 10.33 12.29
N TYR A 94 7.06 9.93 11.03
CA TYR A 94 7.13 8.53 10.64
C TYR A 94 8.33 8.24 9.73
N THR A 95 8.97 7.09 9.94
CA THR A 95 9.84 6.50 8.91
C THR A 95 8.97 5.82 7.87
N ILE A 96 9.18 6.13 6.59
CA ILE A 96 8.41 5.52 5.49
C ILE A 96 9.28 4.48 4.78
N GLU A 97 8.86 3.22 4.81
CA GLU A 97 9.56 2.08 4.17
C GLU A 97 8.71 1.54 3.01
N ASN A 98 9.34 1.32 1.85
CA ASN A 98 8.73 0.59 0.75
C ASN A 98 9.08 -0.89 0.87
N CYS A 99 8.09 -1.74 1.11
CA CYS A 99 8.26 -3.19 1.26
C CYS A 99 7.57 -3.96 0.13
N VAL A 100 7.24 -3.28 -0.97
CA VAL A 100 6.55 -3.90 -2.10
C VAL A 100 7.52 -4.71 -2.95
N GLU A 101 7.21 -5.99 -3.15
CA GLU A 101 7.91 -6.92 -4.05
C GLU A 101 6.92 -7.39 -5.13
N LEU A 102 7.18 -7.08 -6.41
CA LEU A 102 6.28 -7.33 -7.56
C LEU A 102 6.99 -7.97 -8.74
#